data_AF-A0A7C5YGT5-F1
#
_entry.id   AF-A0A7C5YGT5-F1
#
_cell.length_a   1.000
_cell.length_b   1.000
_cell.length_c   1.000
_cell.angle_alpha   90.00
_cell.angle_beta   90.00
_cell.angle_gamma   90.00
#
_symmetry.space_group_name_H-M   'P 1'
#
loop_
_entity.id
_entity.type
_entity.pdbx_description
1 polymer ?
#
loop_
_entity_poly.entity_id
_entity_poly.type
_entity_poly.pdbx_seq_one_letter_code
_entity_poly.pdbx_strand_id
1 'polypeptide(L)'
;MKKSLRCTDCGAILEAKEVSQEFVREGVRVCISGIPALVCPNCGDVSFAPGVAQKVVEAANSLFEVALQKRLGKLVVSVSKASAKLIGSGKK
;
A
#
# COMPACT_ATOMS: atom_id res chain seq x y z
N MET A 1 22.44 -11.32 -12.79
CA MET A 1 22.91 -11.31 -11.39
C MET A 1 21.91 -10.53 -10.54
N LYS A 2 21.23 -11.15 -9.56
CA LYS A 2 20.32 -10.41 -8.65
C LYS A 2 21.18 -9.61 -7.66
N LYS A 3 21.13 -8.28 -7.72
CA LYS A 3 21.86 -7.41 -6.79
C LYS A 3 21.17 -7.47 -5.43
N SER A 4 21.81 -8.10 -4.46
CA SER A 4 21.33 -8.15 -3.07
C SER A 4 21.45 -6.76 -2.45
N LEU A 5 20.32 -6.17 -2.05
CA LEU A 5 20.32 -4.91 -1.30
C LEU A 5 20.66 -5.21 0.17
N ARG A 6 21.52 -4.37 0.74
CA ARG A 6 21.91 -4.46 2.15
C ARG A 6 21.24 -3.35 2.93
N CYS A 7 20.88 -3.65 4.18
CA CYS A 7 20.41 -2.66 5.13
C CYS A 7 21.52 -1.64 5.37
N THR A 8 21.18 -0.36 5.31
CA THR A 8 22.11 0.74 5.55
C THR A 8 22.57 0.80 7.01
N ASP A 9 21.74 0.32 7.93
CA ASP A 9 21.97 0.42 9.37
C ASP A 9 22.84 -0.74 9.90
N CYS A 10 22.45 -1.99 9.60
CA CYS A 10 23.13 -3.18 10.14
C CYS A 10 23.91 -4.01 9.11
N GLY A 11 23.87 -3.63 7.82
CA GLY A 11 24.60 -4.34 6.74
C GLY A 11 24.01 -5.70 6.33
N ALA A 12 22.95 -6.18 6.99
CA ALA A 12 22.29 -7.45 6.67
C ALA A 12 21.64 -7.42 5.27
N ILE A 13 21.48 -8.60 4.66
CA ILE A 13 20.78 -8.72 3.37
C ILE A 13 19.29 -8.48 3.61
N LEU A 14 18.70 -7.56 2.84
CA LEU A 14 17.27 -7.30 2.90
C LEU A 14 16.49 -8.42 2.22
N GLU A 15 15.36 -8.79 2.82
CA GLU A 15 14.45 -9.80 2.29
C GLU A 15 13.23 -9.15 1.67
N ALA A 16 12.84 -9.59 0.47
CA ALA A 16 11.59 -9.16 -0.14
C ALA A 16 10.42 -9.81 0.60
N LYS A 17 9.56 -8.99 1.21
CA LYS A 17 8.37 -9.42 1.95
C LYS A 17 7.20 -8.50 1.64
N GLU A 18 6.00 -9.00 1.88
CA GLU A 18 4.80 -8.18 1.88
C GLU A 18 4.57 -7.62 3.29
N VAL A 19 4.32 -6.33 3.37
CA VAL A 19 4.05 -5.64 4.64
C VAL A 19 2.65 -5.02 4.63
N SER A 20 2.15 -4.72 5.82
CA SER A 20 0.93 -3.95 6.00
C SER A 20 1.26 -2.61 6.64
N GLN A 21 0.72 -1.53 6.09
CA GLN A 21 0.85 -0.19 6.66
C GLN A 21 -0.50 0.25 7.22
N GLU A 22 -0.48 0.68 8.48
CA GLU A 22 -1.64 1.24 9.16
C GLU A 22 -1.53 2.75 9.24
N PHE A 23 -2.61 3.43 8.88
CA PHE A 23 -2.76 4.88 8.95
C PHE A 23 -3.95 5.22 9.83
N VAL A 24 -3.82 6.25 10.66
CA VAL A 24 -4.90 6.74 11.52
C VAL A 24 -5.09 8.22 11.29
N ARG A 25 -6.33 8.64 11.00
CA ARG A 25 -6.72 10.04 10.83
C ARG A 25 -8.14 10.24 11.34
N GLU A 26 -8.34 11.24 12.19
CA GLU A 26 -9.66 11.64 12.72
C GLU A 26 -10.48 10.46 13.29
N GLY A 27 -9.83 9.51 13.97
CA GLY A 27 -10.47 8.33 14.55
C GLY A 27 -10.80 7.20 13.55
N VAL A 28 -10.55 7.41 12.26
CA VAL A 28 -10.62 6.38 11.22
C VAL A 28 -9.27 5.70 11.08
N ARG A 29 -9.28 4.37 10.94
CA ARG A 29 -8.11 3.53 10.71
C ARG A 29 -8.19 2.93 9.30
N VAL A 30 -7.14 3.14 8.51
CA VAL A 30 -6.98 2.56 7.17
C VAL A 30 -5.78 1.61 7.21
N CYS A 31 -5.99 0.37 6.79
CA CYS A 31 -4.92 -0.63 6.69
C CYS A 31 -4.74 -1.03 5.23
N ILE A 32 -3.52 -0.89 4.71
CA ILE A 32 -3.13 -1.32 3.37
C ILE A 32 -2.16 -2.49 3.53
N SER A 33 -2.62 -3.69 3.17
CA SER A 33 -1.84 -4.94 3.22
C SER A 33 -1.35 -5.35 1.84
N GLY A 34 -0.35 -6.24 1.79
CA GLY A 34 0.20 -6.76 0.53
C GLY A 34 1.13 -5.80 -0.18
N ILE A 35 1.77 -4.87 0.55
CA ILE A 35 2.69 -3.91 -0.06
C ILE A 35 4.06 -4.58 -0.19
N PRO A 36 4.63 -4.69 -1.41
CA PRO A 36 5.95 -5.25 -1.59
C PRO A 36 7.01 -4.31 -1.00
N ALA A 37 7.80 -4.83 -0.06
CA ALA A 37 8.85 -4.10 0.62
C ALA A 37 10.09 -4.98 0.81
N LEU A 38 11.20 -4.32 1.14
CA LEU A 38 12.44 -4.94 1.57
C LEU A 38 12.52 -4.79 3.08
N VAL A 39 12.53 -5.91 3.79
CA VAL A 39 12.56 -5.94 5.25
C VAL A 39 13.90 -6.48 5.71
N CYS A 40 14.53 -5.75 6.62
CA CYS A 40 15.72 -6.16 7.33
C CYS A 40 15.36 -7.21 8.39
N PRO A 41 15.86 -8.46 8.32
CA PRO A 41 15.53 -9.47 9.31
C PRO A 41 16.15 -9.21 10.70
N ASN A 42 17.20 -8.40 10.76
CA ASN A 42 17.92 -8.13 12.01
C ASN A 42 17.37 -6.91 12.75
N CYS A 43 17.08 -5.85 12.00
CA CYS A 43 16.70 -4.54 12.52
C CYS A 43 15.21 -4.21 12.36
N GLY A 44 14.48 -4.98 11.55
CA GLY A 44 13.07 -4.74 11.26
C GLY A 44 12.81 -3.56 10.33
N ASP A 45 13.86 -2.88 9.84
CA ASP A 45 13.74 -1.75 8.95
C ASP A 45 13.03 -2.13 7.64
N VAL A 46 12.03 -1.33 7.26
CA VAL A 46 11.18 -1.55 6.08
C VAL A 46 11.48 -0.49 5.04
N SER A 47 12.05 -0.93 3.92
CA SER A 47 12.39 -0.09 2.79
C SER A 47 11.46 -0.37 1.61
N PHE A 48 10.88 0.69 1.05
CA PHE A 48 10.04 0.59 -0.15
C PHE A 48 10.83 0.96 -1.41
N ALA A 49 10.44 0.40 -2.54
CA ALA A 49 10.95 0.85 -3.82
C ALA A 49 10.58 2.33 -4.07
N PRO A 50 11.40 3.09 -4.82
CA PRO A 50 11.12 4.49 -5.10
C PRO A 50 9.73 4.65 -5.74
N GLY A 51 8.96 5.60 -5.22
CA GLY A 51 7.58 5.86 -5.66
C GLY A 51 6.51 4.94 -5.06
N VAL A 52 6.87 3.76 -4.53
CA VAL A 52 5.88 2.87 -3.85
C VAL A 52 5.37 3.54 -2.57
N ALA A 53 6.27 4.08 -1.75
CA ALA A 53 5.88 4.78 -0.52
C ALA A 53 4.89 5.93 -0.81
N GLN A 54 5.14 6.73 -1.85
CA GLN A 54 4.23 7.81 -2.24
C GLN A 54 2.86 7.30 -2.67
N LYS A 55 2.83 6.23 -3.48
CA LYS A 55 1.56 5.60 -3.91
C LYS A 55 0.75 5.03 -2.75
N VAL A 56 1.41 4.44 -1.76
CA VAL A 56 0.72 3.91 -0.56
C VAL A 56 0.09 5.07 0.23
N VAL A 57 0.80 6.18 0.38
CA VAL A 57 0.27 7.38 1.05
C VAL A 57 -0.89 7.99 0.27
N GLU A 58 -0.79 8.09 -1.05
CA GLU A 58 -1.87 8.58 -1.93
C GLU A 58 -3.13 7.70 -1.84
N ALA A 59 -2.95 6.38 -1.83
CA ALA A 59 -4.03 5.43 -1.64
C ALA A 59 -4.68 5.57 -0.26
N ALA A 60 -3.88 5.72 0.81
CA ALA A 60 -4.38 5.93 2.15
C ALA A 60 -5.20 7.24 2.24
N ASN A 61 -4.70 8.32 1.64
CA ASN A 61 -5.41 9.60 1.58
C ASN A 61 -6.76 9.47 0.86
N SER A 62 -6.77 8.82 -0.31
CA SER A 62 -8.02 8.58 -1.05
C SER A 62 -9.03 7.78 -0.22
N LEU A 63 -8.56 6.78 0.54
CA LEU A 63 -9.41 6.00 1.44
C LEU A 63 -9.94 6.83 2.61
N PHE A 64 -9.13 7.74 3.15
CA PHE A 64 -9.60 8.69 4.16
C PHE A 64 -10.62 9.67 3.62
N GLU A 65 -10.44 10.19 2.40
CA GLU A 65 -11.42 11.08 1.78
C GLU A 65 -12.79 10.39 1.63
N VAL A 66 -12.80 9.11 1.25
CA VAL A 66 -14.02 8.31 1.18
C VAL A 66 -14.60 8.04 2.57
N ALA A 67 -13.78 7.67 3.54
CA ALA A 67 -14.24 7.27 4.88
C ALA A 67 -14.67 8.45 5.75
N LEU A 68 -14.02 9.61 5.60
CA LEU A 68 -14.31 10.86 6.31
C LEU A 68 -15.32 11.72 5.56
N GLN A 69 -15.84 11.23 4.43
CA GLN A 69 -16.96 11.86 3.75
C GLN A 69 -18.15 11.86 4.71
N LYS A 70 -18.27 12.95 5.48
CA LYS A 70 -19.41 13.24 6.36
C LYS A 70 -20.65 12.95 5.54
N ARG A 71 -21.60 12.18 6.06
CA ARG A 71 -22.88 11.86 5.40
C ARG A 71 -23.52 13.14 4.84
N LEU A 72 -23.15 13.53 3.63
CA LEU A 72 -23.88 14.49 2.83
C LEU A 72 -25.11 13.70 2.43
N GLY A 73 -26.23 14.02 3.08
CA GLY A 73 -27.48 13.30 2.89
C GLY A 73 -27.73 13.07 1.41
N LYS A 74 -27.87 11.79 1.04
CA LYS A 74 -28.28 11.31 -0.29
C LYS A 74 -27.32 11.63 -1.44
N LEU A 75 -26.37 10.71 -1.68
CA LEU A 75 -26.08 10.17 -3.02
C LEU A 75 -25.08 9.02 -2.86
N VAL A 76 -25.58 7.83 -2.55
CA VAL A 76 -24.79 6.60 -2.65
C VAL A 76 -24.92 6.15 -4.11
N VAL A 77 -23.90 6.41 -4.92
CA VAL A 77 -23.81 5.76 -6.24
C VAL A 77 -23.30 4.35 -5.99
N SER A 78 -24.13 3.36 -6.28
CA SER A 78 -23.75 1.96 -6.21
C SER A 78 -22.63 1.71 -7.22
N VAL A 79 -21.41 1.44 -6.74
CA VAL A 79 -20.39 0.83 -7.59
C VAL A 79 -20.78 -0.64 -7.75
N SER A 80 -21.68 -0.89 -8.70
CA SER A 80 -21.97 -2.24 -9.18
C SER A 80 -20.69 -2.84 -9.76
N LYS A 81 -20.55 -4.17 -9.63
CA LYS A 81 -19.41 -5.07 -9.98
C LYS A 81 -18.70 -4.89 -11.35
N ALA A 82 -18.95 -3.84 -12.12
CA ALA A 82 -18.45 -3.64 -13.48
C ALA A 82 -16.98 -3.19 -13.59
N SER A 83 -16.35 -2.67 -12.54
CA SER A 83 -14.95 -2.17 -12.64
C SER A 83 -13.86 -3.22 -12.40
N ALA A 84 -14.21 -4.47 -12.09
CA ALA A 84 -13.25 -5.56 -11.87
C ALA A 84 -12.75 -6.21 -13.19
N LYS A 85 -12.83 -5.52 -14.33
CA LYS A 85 -12.38 -6.03 -15.63
C LYS A 85 -11.51 -5.04 -16.40
N LEU A 86 -10.48 -4.48 -15.75
CA LEU A 86 -9.43 -3.73 -16.43
C LEU A 86 -8.04 -4.05 -15.84
N ILE A 87 -7.68 -5.33 -15.75
CA ILE A 87 -6.28 -5.78 -15.81
C ILE A 87 -6.28 -7.30 -15.98
N GLY A 88 -6.26 -7.77 -17.22
CA GLY A 88 -6.03 -9.17 -17.52
C GLY A 88 -6.77 -9.67 -18.74
N SER A 89 -6.16 -9.52 -19.91
CA SER A 89 -5.85 -10.64 -20.83
C SER A 89 -5.35 -10.10 -22.16
N GLY A 90 -4.06 -9.77 -22.21
CA GLY A 90 -3.31 -9.92 -23.46
C GLY A 90 -2.99 -11.40 -23.64
N LYS A 91 -3.73 -12.07 -24.54
CA LYS A 91 -3.49 -13.39 -25.16
C LYS A 91 -4.29 -13.33 -26.47
N LYS A 92 -3.75 -13.56 -27.66
CA LYS A 92 -2.50 -14.13 -28.16
C LYS A 92 -2.06 -13.32 -29.39
#